data_AF-R7TN87-F1
#
_entry.id   AF-R7TN87-F1
#
_cell.length_a   1.000
_cell.length_b   1.000
_cell.length_c   1.000
_cell.angle_alpha   90.00
_cell.angle_beta   90.00
_cell.angle_gamma   90.00
#
_symmetry.space_group_name_H-M   'P 1'
#
loop_
_entity.id
_entity.type
_entity.pdbx_description
1 polymer ?
#
loop_
_entity_poly.entity_id
_entity_poly.type
_entity_poly.pdbx_seq_one_letter_code
_entity_poly.pdbx_strand_id
1 'polypeptide(L)' 'MPEYSWDEIQRHNLRTDRWIVVDDIVYDVTRFAKKHPGGEKIVSNWSGQNASVS' A
#
# COMPACT_ATOMS: atom_id res chain seq x y z
N MET A 1 -6.65 15.62 5.65
CA MET A 1 -6.16 14.67 4.63
C MET A 1 -7.38 14.14 3.88
N PRO A 2 -7.24 13.67 2.63
CA PRO A 2 -8.34 13.01 1.95
C PRO A 2 -8.80 11.79 2.76
N GLU A 3 -10.11 11.56 2.82
CA GLU A 3 -10.70 10.36 3.42
C GLU A 3 -10.93 9.33 2.30
N TYR A 4 -10.53 8.08 2.55
CA TYR A 4 -10.66 6.98 1.61
C TYR A 4 -11.49 5.86 2.23
N SER A 5 -12.36 5.24 1.42
CA SER A 5 -13.08 4.04 1.83
C SER A 5 -12.20 2.79 1.71
N TRP A 6 -12.49 1.76 2.50
CA TRP A 6 -11.82 0.46 2.35
C TRP A 6 -12.06 -0.17 0.97
N ASP A 7 -13.25 -0.02 0.41
CA ASP A 7 -13.58 -0.51 -0.94
C ASP A 7 -12.73 0.16 -2.03
N GLU A 8 -12.37 1.42 -1.83
CA GLU A 8 -11.46 2.14 -2.71
C GLU A 8 -10.02 1.65 -2.51
N ILE A 9 -9.53 1.63 -1.28
CA ILE A 9 -8.16 1.19 -0.93
C ILE A 9 -7.88 -0.21 -1.49
N GLN A 10 -8.82 -1.15 -1.37
CA GLN A 10 -8.66 -2.52 -1.84
C GLN A 10 -8.50 -2.66 -3.36
N ARG A 11 -8.93 -1.66 -4.15
CA ARG A 11 -8.74 -1.65 -5.62
C ARG A 11 -7.29 -1.35 -6.01
N HIS A 12 -6.55 -0.66 -5.14
CA HIS A 12 -5.14 -0.31 -5.36
C HIS A 12 -4.21 -1.46 -4.93
N ASN A 13 -4.40 -2.63 -5.54
CA ASN A 13 -3.69 -3.89 -5.23
C ASN A 13 -2.83 -4.43 -6.38
N LEU A 14 -2.68 -3.69 -7.47
CA LEU A 14 -2.00 -4.13 -8.68
C LEU A 14 -0.54 -3.68 -8.70
N ARG A 15 0.35 -4.39 -9.38
CA ARG A 15 1.78 -3.99 -9.43
C ARG A 15 2.01 -2.54 -9.92
N THR A 16 1.15 -2.03 -10.80
CA THR A 16 1.23 -0.67 -11.33
C THR A 16 0.41 0.35 -10.56
N ASP A 17 -0.28 -0.08 -9.48
CA ASP A 17 -1.19 0.73 -8.68
C ASP A 17 -1.34 0.10 -7.27
N ARG A 18 -0.52 0.56 -6.31
CA ARG A 18 -0.41 -0.03 -4.96
C ARG A 18 -0.54 1.01 -3.88
N TRP A 19 -1.55 0.86 -3.05
CA TRP A 19 -1.67 1.62 -1.82
C TRP A 19 -1.50 0.71 -0.60
N ILE A 20 -1.03 1.26 0.50
CA ILE A 20 -1.01 0.62 1.82
C ILE A 20 -1.53 1.61 2.86
N VAL A 21 -2.01 1.09 3.99
CA VAL A 21 -2.37 1.92 5.15
C VAL A 21 -1.35 1.70 6.25
N VAL A 22 -0.75 2.77 6.78
CA VAL A 22 0.16 2.73 7.93
C VAL A 22 -0.23 3.86 8.89
N ASP A 23 -0.47 3.52 10.14
CA ASP A 23 -0.98 4.41 11.20
C ASP A 23 -2.20 5.24 10.73
N ASP A 24 -3.18 4.56 10.12
CA ASP A 24 -4.40 5.14 9.53
C ASP A 24 -4.16 6.14 8.39
N ILE A 25 -2.94 6.22 7.87
CA ILE A 25 -2.58 7.06 6.71
C ILE A 25 -2.44 6.17 5.47
N VAL A 26 -3.10 6.58 4.39
CA VAL A 26 -3.00 5.91 3.08
C VAL A 26 -1.76 6.42 2.34
N TYR A 27 -0.92 5.50 1.88
CA TYR A 27 0.28 5.78 1.09
C TYR A 27 0.20 5.12 -0.29
N ASP A 28 0.40 5.90 -1.34
CA ASP A 28 0.72 5.37 -2.67
C ASP A 28 2.20 4.95 -2.70
N VAL A 29 2.42 3.63 -2.74
CA VAL A 29 3.75 3.02 -2.74
C VAL A 29 4.13 2.46 -4.12
N THR A 30 3.35 2.75 -5.16
CA THR A 30 3.55 2.20 -6.51
C THR A 30 4.98 2.34 -7.03
N ARG A 31 5.58 3.52 -6.84
CA ARG A 31 6.97 3.80 -7.26
C ARG A 31 8.00 3.40 -6.21
N PHE A 32 7.61 3.39 -4.94
CA PHE A 32 8.49 3.08 -3.82
C PHE A 32 8.77 1.58 -3.71
N ALA A 33 7.80 0.72 -4.02
CA ALA A 33 7.92 -0.73 -3.85
C ALA A 33 9.17 -1.32 -4.51
N LYS A 34 9.57 -0.84 -5.69
CA LYS A 34 10.79 -1.30 -6.40
C LYS A 34 12.11 -0.88 -5.73
N LYS A 35 12.07 0.17 -4.90
CA LYS A 35 13.23 0.75 -4.20
C LYS A 35 13.30 0.32 -2.74
N HIS A 36 12.30 -0.43 -2.27
CA HIS A 36 12.23 -0.86 -0.88
C HIS A 36 13.46 -1.75 -0.53
N PRO A 37 14.23 -1.44 0.52
CA PRO A 37 15.44 -2.19 0.89
C PRO A 37 15.20 -3.69 1.12
N GLY A 38 14.03 -4.07 1.64
CA GLY A 38 13.61 -5.47 1.82
C GLY A 38 13.09 -6.15 0.55
N GLY A 39 13.11 -5.45 -0.60
CA GLY A 39 12.64 -5.93 -1.88
C GLY A 39 11.15 -5.65 -2.14
N GLU A 40 10.79 -5.69 -3.44
CA GLU A 40 9.45 -5.37 -3.94
C GLU A 40 8.36 -6.31 -3.40
N LYS A 41 8.71 -7.58 -3.16
CA LYS A 41 7.74 -8.61 -2.74
C LYS A 41 7.10 -8.30 -1.40
N ILE A 42 7.88 -7.78 -0.44
CA ILE A 42 7.38 -7.47 0.90
C ILE A 42 6.28 -6.40 0.83
N VAL A 43 6.54 -5.30 0.12
CA VAL A 43 5.53 -4.23 -0.07
C VAL A 43 4.33 -4.74 -0.86
N SER A 44 4.55 -5.60 -1.85
CA SER A 44 3.48 -6.12 -2.70
C SER A 44 2.47 -6.98 -1.94
N ASN A 45 2.90 -7.73 -0.92
CA ASN A 45 2.02 -8.55 -0.09
C ASN A 45 0.96 -7.73 0.67
N TRP A 46 1.23 -6.43 0.91
CA TRP A 46 0.35 -5.54 1.65
C TRP A 46 -0.46 -4.60 0.75
N SER A 47 -0.39 -4.75 -0.57
CA SER A 47 -1.11 -3.87 -1.50
C SER A 47 -2.63 -3.94 -1.24
N GLY A 48 -3.27 -2.79 -1.10
CA GLY A 48 -4.70 -2.64 -0.78
C GLY A 48 -5.07 -3.00 0.67
N GLN A 49 -4.10 -3.03 1.61
CA GLN A 49 -4.31 -3.51 2.98
C GLN A 49 -3.67 -2.60 4.04
N ASN A 50 -4.03 -2.85 5.31
CA ASN A 50 -3.39 -2.25 6.48
C ASN A 50 -2.07 -2.96 6.80
N ALA A 51 -0.99 -2.19 6.91
CA ALA A 51 0.37 -2.62 7.21
C ALA A 51 0.92 -1.99 8.51
N SER A 52 0.07 -1.36 9.33
CA SER A 52 0.45 -0.75 10.63
C SER A 52 0.84 -1.77 11.70
N VAL A 53 0.56 -3.06 11.48
CA VAL A 53 0.78 -4.12 12.46
C VAL A 53 1.35 -5.36 11.78
N SER A 54 2.53 -5.77 12.26
CA SER A 54 2.98 -7.16 12.26
C SER A 54 3.02 -7.67 13.70
#